data_AF-A0A382TVC6-F1
#
_entry.id   AF-A0A382TVC6-F1
#
_cell.length_a   1.000
_cell.length_b   1.000
_cell.length_c   1.000
_cell.angle_alpha   90.00
_cell.angle_beta   90.00
_cell.angle_gamma   90.00
#
_symmetry.space_group_name_H-M   'P 1'
#
loop_
_entity.id
_entity.type
_entity.pdbx_description
1 polymer ?
#
loop_
_entity_poly.entity_id
_entity_poly.type
_entity_poly.pdbx_seq_one_letter_code
_entity_poly.pdbx_strand_id
1 'polypeptide(L)'
;MTDEDTVWYYTWKRLNSAGIRVIGGEPPGGAAALPRIEMKHPDKTAKGSWGSRKCDLYAVHDSTLLLIEAKDSHSKVQGDVDKMVDIIDDPDWAGALWDAMDERRLAARNGFPDRAAFVRDRSQLIAPVLAVPPEPGFEPPEGFLLIETDEEATTARVRGGGASGHLLSAVTEFLGGS
;
A
#
# COMPACT_ATOMS: atom_id res chain seq x y z
N MET A 1 -6.15 22.84 1.61
CA MET A 1 -6.68 21.47 1.69
C MET A 1 -5.92 20.70 0.63
N THR A 2 -5.14 19.71 1.06
CA THR A 2 -4.34 18.87 0.16
C THR A 2 -5.29 17.90 -0.55
N ASP A 3 -5.29 17.89 -1.88
CA ASP A 3 -6.11 16.96 -2.67
C ASP A 3 -5.46 15.58 -2.82
N GLU A 4 -6.23 14.62 -3.32
CA GLU A 4 -5.79 13.22 -3.44
C GLU A 4 -4.62 13.07 -4.43
N ASP A 5 -4.61 13.86 -5.51
CA ASP A 5 -3.52 13.90 -6.48
C ASP A 5 -2.20 14.33 -5.82
N THR A 6 -2.27 15.33 -4.94
CA THR A 6 -1.12 15.82 -4.18
C THR A 6 -0.62 14.75 -3.22
N VAL A 7 -1.51 14.11 -2.46
CA VAL A 7 -1.14 13.02 -1.54
C VAL A 7 -0.48 11.87 -2.30
N TRP A 8 -1.07 11.46 -3.42
CA TRP A 8 -0.53 10.40 -4.28
C TRP A 8 0.87 10.76 -4.80
N TYR A 9 1.02 11.96 -5.39
CA TYR A 9 2.25 12.40 -6.01
C TYR A 9 3.40 12.51 -5.00
N TYR A 10 3.15 13.15 -3.85
CA TYR A 10 4.20 13.31 -2.84
C TYR A 10 4.53 11.98 -2.15
N THR A 11 3.56 11.09 -1.92
CA THR A 11 3.82 9.72 -1.45
C THR A 11 4.76 8.99 -2.40
N TRP A 12 4.40 8.93 -3.70
CA TRP A 12 5.22 8.29 -4.73
C TRP A 12 6.64 8.86 -4.80
N LYS A 13 6.75 10.19 -4.84
CA LYS A 13 8.04 10.89 -4.95
C LYS A 13 8.93 10.61 -3.75
N ARG A 14 8.35 10.63 -2.54
CA ARG A 14 9.09 10.59 -1.28
C ARG A 14 9.49 9.17 -0.90
N LEU A 15 8.67 8.17 -1.21
CA LEU A 15 9.05 6.76 -1.14
C LEU A 15 10.29 6.49 -1.99
N ASN A 16 10.25 6.83 -3.29
CA ASN A 16 11.39 6.62 -4.18
C ASN A 16 12.65 7.39 -3.73
N SER A 17 12.47 8.63 -3.25
CA SER A 17 13.60 9.43 -2.73
C SER A 17 14.21 8.85 -1.45
N ALA A 18 13.43 8.10 -0.68
CA ALA A 18 13.87 7.40 0.53
C ALA A 18 14.47 6.01 0.24
N GLY A 19 14.55 5.59 -1.03
CA GLY A 19 15.03 4.26 -1.42
C GLY A 19 13.96 3.17 -1.38
N ILE A 20 12.71 3.50 -1.02
CA ILE A 20 11.58 2.58 -1.04
C ILE A 20 11.01 2.56 -2.46
N ARG A 21 11.11 1.42 -3.13
CA ARG A 21 10.90 1.36 -4.57
C ARG A 21 9.44 1.19 -4.91
N VAL A 22 8.84 2.18 -5.56
CA VAL A 22 7.47 2.04 -6.11
C VAL A 22 7.52 1.17 -7.38
N ILE A 23 6.68 0.13 -7.43
CA ILE A 23 6.67 -0.88 -8.50
C ILE A 23 5.38 -0.87 -9.33
N GLY A 24 4.33 -0.21 -8.85
CA GLY A 24 3.04 -0.14 -9.52
C GLY A 24 2.13 0.90 -8.87
N GLY A 25 1.02 1.20 -9.52
CA GLY A 25 0.04 2.16 -9.04
C GLY A 25 -0.78 2.77 -10.16
N GLU A 26 -1.82 3.50 -9.78
CA GLU A 26 -2.68 4.25 -10.68
C GLU A 26 -3.03 5.57 -9.96
N PRO A 27 -2.62 6.74 -10.49
CA PRO A 27 -2.97 8.02 -9.88
C PRO A 27 -4.46 8.27 -10.01
N PRO A 28 -5.04 9.17 -9.19
CA PRO A 28 -6.38 9.65 -9.45
C PRO A 28 -6.43 10.24 -10.87
N GLY A 29 -7.40 9.79 -11.68
CA GLY A 29 -7.49 10.14 -13.11
C GLY A 29 -6.82 9.16 -14.10
N GLY A 30 -6.12 8.12 -13.64
CA GLY A 30 -5.88 6.89 -14.40
C GLY A 30 -4.70 6.84 -15.39
N ALA A 31 -3.87 7.88 -15.47
CA ALA A 31 -2.71 7.90 -16.37
C ALA A 31 -1.38 8.05 -15.62
N ALA A 32 -0.67 6.94 -15.40
CA ALA A 32 0.73 6.92 -14.98
C ALA A 32 1.56 5.96 -15.82
N ALA A 33 2.89 6.17 -15.82
CA ALA A 33 3.86 5.24 -16.39
C ALA A 33 4.05 3.96 -15.54
N LEU A 34 3.42 3.88 -14.36
CA LEU A 34 3.52 2.74 -13.47
C LEU A 34 2.67 1.56 -13.98
N PRO A 35 3.13 0.31 -13.85
CA PRO A 35 2.30 -0.85 -14.09
C PRO A 35 1.05 -0.84 -13.19
N ARG A 36 -0.12 -0.94 -13.81
CA ARG A 36 -1.41 -1.02 -13.10
C ARG A 36 -1.65 -2.41 -12.56
N ILE A 37 -1.53 -2.65 -11.25
CA ILE A 37 -1.80 -3.96 -10.64
C ILE A 37 -3.28 -4.03 -10.25
N GLU A 38 -4.01 -4.94 -10.90
CA GLU A 38 -5.45 -5.15 -10.70
C GLU A 38 -5.71 -6.60 -10.32
N MET A 39 -6.11 -6.81 -9.07
CA MET A 39 -6.50 -8.10 -8.53
C MET A 39 -7.88 -8.46 -9.03
N LYS A 40 -8.07 -9.69 -9.53
CA LYS A 40 -9.38 -10.23 -9.90
C LYS A 40 -9.66 -11.45 -9.05
N HIS A 41 -10.70 -11.40 -8.23
CA HIS A 41 -11.04 -12.51 -7.36
C HIS A 41 -11.51 -13.71 -8.19
N PRO A 42 -11.04 -14.95 -7.91
CA PRO A 42 -11.42 -16.12 -8.69
C PRO A 42 -12.93 -16.39 -8.67
N ASP A 43 -13.55 -16.26 -7.49
CA ASP A 43 -14.98 -16.59 -7.32
C ASP A 43 -15.96 -15.40 -7.51
N LYS A 44 -15.46 -14.18 -7.73
CA LYS A 44 -16.33 -13.00 -7.86
C LYS A 44 -16.28 -12.49 -9.30
N THR A 45 -17.15 -13.07 -10.12
CA THR A 45 -17.27 -12.73 -11.55
C THR A 45 -18.09 -11.45 -11.82
N ALA A 46 -18.64 -10.82 -10.78
CA ALA A 46 -19.38 -9.58 -10.90
C ALA A 46 -18.48 -8.41 -11.32
N LYS A 47 -18.94 -7.60 -12.28
CA LYS A 47 -18.24 -6.38 -12.71
C LYS A 47 -18.24 -5.34 -11.59
N GLY A 48 -17.10 -4.65 -11.39
CA GLY A 48 -16.95 -3.57 -10.42
C GLY A 48 -16.07 -3.96 -9.22
N SER A 49 -16.08 -3.14 -8.16
CA SER A 49 -15.25 -3.29 -6.96
C SER A 49 -15.49 -4.59 -6.17
N TRP A 50 -16.57 -5.31 -6.47
CA TRP A 50 -16.88 -6.61 -5.89
C TRP A 50 -16.02 -7.74 -6.47
N GLY A 51 -15.64 -7.66 -7.75
CA GLY A 51 -14.83 -8.68 -8.43
C GLY A 51 -13.37 -8.26 -8.67
N SER A 52 -13.06 -6.98 -8.49
CA SER A 52 -11.73 -6.43 -8.75
C SER A 52 -11.31 -5.43 -7.68
N ARG A 53 -10.02 -5.46 -7.31
CA ARG A 53 -9.40 -4.54 -6.35
C ARG A 53 -8.10 -3.97 -6.88
N LYS A 54 -7.79 -2.74 -6.48
CA LYS A 54 -6.55 -2.02 -6.78
C LYS A 54 -6.18 -1.17 -5.58
N CYS A 55 -4.88 -1.00 -5.41
CA CYS A 55 -4.31 0.05 -4.58
C CYS A 55 -3.76 1.18 -5.44
N ASP A 56 -3.76 2.37 -4.87
CA ASP A 56 -3.29 3.58 -5.52
C ASP A 56 -1.78 3.50 -5.82
N LEU A 57 -1.01 2.88 -4.91
CA LEU A 57 0.41 2.62 -5.05
C LEU A 57 0.80 1.24 -4.50
N TYR A 58 1.85 0.67 -5.09
CA TYR A 58 2.51 -0.55 -4.62
C TYR A 58 4.00 -0.28 -4.53
N ALA A 59 4.60 -0.52 -3.37
CA ALA A 59 6.04 -0.33 -3.16
C ALA A 59 6.69 -1.56 -2.53
N VAL A 60 8.02 -1.65 -2.63
CA VAL A 60 8.80 -2.74 -2.04
C VAL A 60 9.90 -2.16 -1.16
N HIS A 61 9.99 -2.66 0.06
CA HIS A 61 11.06 -2.39 1.02
C HIS A 61 11.41 -3.69 1.75
N ASP A 62 12.70 -4.05 1.81
CA ASP A 62 13.19 -5.26 2.50
C ASP A 62 12.42 -6.56 2.19
N SER A 63 12.05 -6.77 0.92
CA SER A 63 11.25 -7.92 0.44
C SER A 63 9.79 -7.95 0.91
N THR A 64 9.32 -6.89 1.58
CA THR A 64 7.92 -6.69 1.92
C THR A 64 7.24 -5.81 0.87
N LEU A 65 6.04 -6.22 0.46
CA LEU A 65 5.13 -5.45 -0.39
C LEU A 65 4.32 -4.47 0.46
N LEU A 66 4.42 -3.19 0.16
CA LEU A 66 3.57 -2.16 0.73
C LEU A 66 2.34 -1.96 -0.16
N LEU A 67 1.14 -2.20 0.39
CA LEU A 67 -0.14 -1.83 -0.24
C LEU A 67 -0.52 -0.44 0.25
N ILE A 68 -0.61 0.54 -0.65
CA ILE A 68 -0.76 1.95 -0.26
C ILE A 68 -2.03 2.54 -0.87
N GLU A 69 -2.85 3.13 -0.02
CA GLU A 69 -4.05 3.88 -0.41
C GLU A 69 -3.88 5.36 -0.05
N ALA A 70 -4.05 6.24 -1.05
CA ALA A 70 -3.96 7.68 -0.90
C ALA A 70 -5.36 8.28 -0.76
N LYS A 71 -5.59 9.08 0.27
CA LYS A 71 -6.85 9.81 0.46
C LYS A 71 -6.58 11.25 0.83
N ASP A 72 -7.42 12.16 0.37
CA ASP A 72 -7.40 13.59 0.74
C ASP A 72 -7.93 13.85 2.17
N SER A 73 -8.46 12.83 2.86
CA SER A 73 -9.01 12.95 4.20
C SER A 73 -9.03 11.63 4.95
N HIS A 74 -8.72 11.71 6.24
CA HIS A 74 -8.80 10.63 7.22
C HIS A 74 -10.20 10.03 7.34
N SER A 75 -11.25 10.81 7.11
CA SER A 75 -12.64 10.33 7.17
C SER A 75 -12.99 9.31 6.07
N LYS A 76 -12.16 9.18 5.03
CA LYS A 76 -12.40 8.31 3.87
C LYS A 76 -11.65 6.98 3.91
N VAL A 77 -10.81 6.74 4.92
CA VAL A 77 -9.88 5.59 4.93
C VAL A 77 -10.51 4.25 5.33
N GLN A 78 -11.68 4.24 5.98
CA GLN A 78 -12.22 3.00 6.56
C GLN A 78 -12.48 1.91 5.51
N GLY A 79 -13.02 2.27 4.35
CA GLY A 79 -13.26 1.29 3.28
C GLY A 79 -11.95 0.70 2.72
N ASP A 80 -10.87 1.46 2.76
CA ASP A 80 -9.54 1.02 2.33
C ASP A 80 -8.85 0.14 3.36
N VAL A 81 -9.07 0.41 4.65
CA VAL A 81 -8.66 -0.47 5.76
C VAL A 81 -9.29 -1.85 5.56
N ASP A 82 -10.61 -1.92 5.43
CA ASP A 82 -11.33 -3.20 5.27
C ASP A 82 -10.86 -3.93 4.00
N LYS A 83 -10.67 -3.20 2.90
CA LYS A 83 -10.14 -3.74 1.63
C LYS A 83 -8.76 -4.36 1.78
N MET A 84 -7.83 -3.67 2.46
CA MET A 84 -6.45 -4.15 2.63
C MET A 84 -6.37 -5.32 3.61
N VAL A 85 -7.12 -5.27 4.71
CA VAL A 85 -7.26 -6.41 5.63
C VAL A 85 -7.75 -7.64 4.88
N ASP A 86 -8.81 -7.51 4.08
CA ASP A 86 -9.30 -8.63 3.28
C ASP A 86 -8.26 -9.14 2.27
N ILE A 87 -7.44 -8.27 1.65
CA ILE A 87 -6.38 -8.72 0.73
C ILE A 87 -5.33 -9.56 1.45
N ILE A 88 -5.00 -9.19 2.67
CA ILE A 88 -3.97 -9.86 3.48
C ILE A 88 -4.52 -11.13 4.12
N ASP A 89 -5.75 -11.12 4.64
CA ASP A 89 -6.30 -12.24 5.39
C ASP A 89 -6.87 -13.33 4.49
N ASP A 90 -7.41 -12.97 3.32
CA ASP A 90 -8.00 -13.91 2.37
C ASP A 90 -6.93 -14.48 1.41
N PRO A 91 -6.67 -15.80 1.43
CA PRO A 91 -5.67 -16.42 0.55
C PRO A 91 -6.01 -16.29 -0.94
N ASP A 92 -7.30 -16.17 -1.30
CA ASP A 92 -7.70 -16.00 -2.70
C ASP A 92 -7.38 -14.60 -3.21
N TRP A 93 -7.55 -13.57 -2.37
CA TRP A 93 -7.11 -12.22 -2.71
C TRP A 93 -5.59 -12.11 -2.78
N ALA A 94 -4.86 -12.70 -1.81
CA ALA A 94 -3.40 -12.72 -1.85
C ALA A 94 -2.86 -13.47 -3.09
N GLY A 95 -3.54 -14.56 -3.48
CA GLY A 95 -3.25 -15.29 -4.72
C GLY A 95 -3.48 -14.41 -5.95
N ALA A 96 -4.62 -13.72 -6.02
CA ALA A 96 -4.94 -12.80 -7.11
C ALA A 96 -3.95 -11.62 -7.20
N LEU A 97 -3.43 -11.15 -6.06
CA LEU A 97 -2.38 -10.13 -6.01
C LEU A 97 -1.07 -10.66 -6.59
N TRP A 98 -0.65 -11.85 -6.20
CA TRP A 98 0.54 -12.48 -6.77
C TRP A 98 0.40 -12.67 -8.29
N ASP A 99 -0.73 -13.20 -8.75
CA ASP A 99 -1.01 -13.41 -10.17
C ASP A 99 -0.95 -12.08 -10.95
N ALA A 100 -1.59 -11.03 -10.42
CA ALA A 100 -1.56 -9.70 -11.03
C ALA A 100 -0.15 -9.09 -11.10
N MET A 101 0.69 -9.34 -10.09
CA MET A 101 2.11 -8.94 -10.11
C MET A 101 2.91 -9.75 -11.14
N ASP A 102 2.71 -11.06 -11.21
CA ASP A 102 3.46 -11.95 -12.10
C ASP A 102 3.14 -11.72 -13.58
N GLU A 103 1.88 -11.43 -13.93
CA GLU A 103 1.47 -10.99 -15.28
C GLU A 103 2.29 -9.79 -15.79
N ARG A 104 2.76 -8.95 -14.88
CA ARG A 104 3.59 -7.75 -15.17
C ARG A 104 5.07 -7.99 -14.93
N ARG A 105 5.47 -9.22 -14.63
CA ARG A 105 6.83 -9.64 -14.26
C ARG A 105 7.36 -8.87 -13.06
N LEU A 106 6.48 -8.54 -12.11
CA LEU A 106 6.85 -7.82 -10.89
C LEU A 106 7.21 -8.79 -9.77
N ALA A 107 6.52 -9.92 -9.61
CA ALA A 107 6.74 -10.85 -8.50
C ALA A 107 8.22 -11.32 -8.43
N ALA A 108 8.67 -12.06 -9.44
CA ALA A 108 10.04 -12.58 -9.49
C ALA A 108 11.11 -11.46 -9.56
N ARG A 109 10.83 -10.36 -10.28
CA ARG A 109 11.75 -9.21 -10.39
C ARG A 109 12.02 -8.54 -9.03
N ASN A 110 11.08 -8.65 -8.11
CA ASN A 110 11.17 -8.06 -6.78
C ASN A 110 11.56 -9.06 -5.70
N GLY A 111 11.92 -10.29 -6.08
CA GLY A 111 12.38 -11.31 -5.15
C GLY A 111 11.29 -11.94 -4.28
N PHE A 112 10.01 -11.75 -4.64
CA PHE A 112 8.93 -12.45 -3.96
C PHE A 112 9.02 -13.96 -4.24
N PRO A 113 8.62 -14.80 -3.27
CA PRO A 113 8.64 -16.24 -3.45
C PRO A 113 7.58 -16.69 -4.48
N ASP A 114 7.57 -17.99 -4.79
CA ASP A 114 6.50 -18.54 -5.62
C ASP A 114 5.11 -18.29 -5.02
N ARG A 115 4.08 -18.41 -5.86
CA ARG A 115 2.69 -18.11 -5.49
C ARG A 115 2.25 -18.82 -4.21
N ALA A 116 2.58 -20.10 -4.05
CA ALA A 116 2.12 -20.90 -2.93
C ALA A 116 2.77 -20.42 -1.62
N ALA A 117 4.07 -20.14 -1.65
CA ALA A 117 4.80 -19.58 -0.52
C ALA A 117 4.33 -18.15 -0.21
N PHE A 118 4.12 -17.31 -1.22
CA PHE A 118 3.61 -15.95 -1.04
C PHE A 118 2.25 -15.94 -0.34
N VAL A 119 1.30 -16.77 -0.78
CA VAL A 119 -0.04 -16.88 -0.17
C VAL A 119 0.05 -17.41 1.26
N ARG A 120 0.89 -18.42 1.51
CA ARG A 120 1.09 -18.97 2.85
C ARG A 120 1.65 -17.93 3.82
N ASP A 121 2.66 -17.18 3.40
CA ASP A 121 3.44 -16.26 4.24
C ASP A 121 2.98 -14.79 4.09
N ARG A 122 1.79 -14.58 3.51
CA ARG A 122 1.26 -13.26 3.10
C ARG A 122 1.25 -12.19 4.19
N SER A 123 0.98 -12.55 5.45
CA SER A 123 0.96 -11.59 6.57
C SER A 123 2.34 -11.06 6.94
N GLN A 124 3.42 -11.74 6.54
CA GLN A 124 4.81 -11.30 6.72
C GLN A 124 5.35 -10.58 5.48
N LEU A 125 4.78 -10.89 4.31
CA LEU A 125 5.24 -10.37 3.02
C LEU A 125 4.47 -9.15 2.54
N ILE A 126 3.36 -8.80 3.18
CA ILE A 126 2.47 -7.71 2.79
C ILE A 126 2.22 -6.83 4.01
N ALA A 127 2.40 -5.52 3.85
CA ALA A 127 2.12 -4.54 4.88
C ALA A 127 1.16 -3.46 4.36
N PRO A 128 0.07 -3.15 5.07
CA PRO A 128 -0.90 -2.16 4.63
C PRO A 128 -0.49 -0.75 5.07
N VAL A 129 -0.71 0.23 4.19
CA VAL A 129 -0.25 1.60 4.36
C VAL A 129 -1.35 2.58 3.94
N LEU A 130 -1.61 3.58 4.79
CA LEU A 130 -2.47 4.71 4.46
C LEU A 130 -1.61 5.94 4.19
N ALA A 131 -1.87 6.65 3.09
CA ALA A 131 -1.29 7.93 2.78
C ALA A 131 -2.36 9.02 2.82
N VAL A 132 -2.17 10.03 3.65
CA VAL A 132 -3.16 11.09 3.91
C VAL A 132 -2.47 12.43 4.20
N PRO A 133 -3.18 13.57 4.16
CA PRO A 133 -2.63 14.83 4.65
C PRO A 133 -2.36 14.76 6.15
N PRO A 134 -1.41 15.55 6.69
CA PRO A 134 -1.20 15.64 8.13
C PRO A 134 -2.47 16.12 8.86
N GLU A 135 -2.93 15.38 9.86
CA GLU A 135 -4.07 15.78 10.70
C GLU A 135 -3.78 15.50 12.18
N PRO A 136 -3.76 16.53 13.05
CA PRO A 136 -3.51 16.34 14.48
C PRO A 136 -4.54 15.42 15.13
N GLY A 137 -4.06 14.43 15.87
CA GLY A 137 -4.92 13.57 16.71
C GLY A 137 -5.56 12.38 15.97
N PHE A 138 -5.35 12.24 14.65
CA PHE A 138 -5.65 10.97 14.00
C PHE A 138 -4.65 9.90 14.43
N GLU A 139 -5.16 8.74 14.82
CA GLU A 139 -4.38 7.56 15.16
C GLU A 139 -4.46 6.53 14.03
N PRO A 140 -3.33 5.97 13.57
CA PRO A 140 -3.34 4.90 12.58
C PRO A 140 -4.20 3.72 13.07
N PRO A 141 -4.93 3.03 12.17
CA PRO A 141 -5.49 1.73 12.48
C PRO A 141 -4.41 0.75 12.94
N GLU A 142 -4.79 -0.23 13.76
CA GLU A 142 -3.86 -1.26 14.22
C GLU A 142 -3.34 -2.10 13.04
N GLY A 143 -2.03 -2.34 13.00
CA GLY A 143 -1.38 -3.07 11.90
C GLY A 143 -1.15 -2.24 10.64
N PHE A 144 -1.42 -0.93 10.66
CA PHE A 144 -1.19 -0.03 9.51
C PHE A 144 -0.04 0.94 9.78
N LEU A 145 0.74 1.18 8.72
CA LEU A 145 1.61 2.35 8.65
C LEU A 145 0.80 3.55 8.13
N LEU A 146 0.90 4.68 8.82
CA LEU A 146 0.37 5.95 8.34
C LEU A 146 1.51 6.78 7.77
N ILE A 147 1.39 7.18 6.49
CA ILE A 147 2.20 8.18 5.84
C ILE A 147 1.38 9.48 5.80
N GLU A 148 1.85 10.49 6.50
CA GLU A 148 1.27 11.84 6.46
C GLU A 148 2.12 12.68 5.52
N THR A 149 1.53 13.14 4.41
CA THR A 149 2.27 13.86 3.38
C THR A 149 1.49 15.01 2.76
N ASP A 150 2.22 16.06 2.42
CA ASP A 150 1.78 17.18 1.61
C ASP A 150 2.94 17.68 0.74
N GLU A 151 2.85 18.91 0.23
CA GLU A 151 3.90 19.52 -0.60
C GLU A 151 5.20 19.77 0.16
N GLU A 152 5.11 20.05 1.46
CA GLU A 152 6.21 20.50 2.29
C GLU A 152 6.96 19.31 2.89
N ALA A 153 6.21 18.36 3.46
CA ALA A 153 6.75 17.32 4.30
C ALA A 153 6.10 15.95 4.07
N THR A 154 6.85 14.92 4.47
CA THR A 154 6.35 13.56 4.59
C THR A 154 6.86 12.99 5.90
N THR A 155 5.96 12.50 6.72
CA THR A 155 6.28 11.77 7.95
C THR A 155 5.57 10.43 7.94
N ALA A 156 6.03 9.51 8.77
CA ALA A 156 5.35 8.23 8.94
C ALA A 156 5.33 7.79 10.40
N ARG A 157 4.27 7.09 10.78
CA ARG A 157 4.06 6.57 12.14
C ARG A 157 3.16 5.35 12.17
N VAL A 158 3.25 4.59 13.25
CA VAL A 158 2.39 3.45 13.59
C VAL A 158 1.59 3.77 14.84
N ARG A 159 0.49 3.07 15.06
CA ARG A 159 -0.34 3.26 16.26
C ARG A 159 0.48 3.04 17.53
N GLY A 160 0.44 4.01 18.45
CA GLY A 160 1.21 3.95 19.71
C GLY A 160 2.73 4.05 19.55
N GLY A 161 3.24 4.25 18.32
CA GLY A 161 4.64 4.60 18.07
C GLY A 161 4.96 6.01 18.57
N GLY A 162 6.23 6.25 18.90
CA GLY A 162 6.71 7.58 19.29
C GLY A 162 6.55 8.63 18.16
N ALA A 163 7.02 9.85 18.41
CA ALA A 163 6.90 10.99 17.49
C ALA A 163 7.21 10.63 16.03
N SER A 164 6.45 11.22 15.11
CA SER A 164 6.54 11.03 13.66
C SER A 164 7.99 11.00 13.17
N GLY A 165 8.37 9.87 12.56
CA GLY A 165 9.75 9.61 12.15
C GLY A 165 10.02 9.98 10.69
N HIS A 166 11.30 10.02 10.32
CA HIS A 166 11.70 9.98 8.91
C HIS A 166 11.17 8.72 8.24
N LEU A 167 10.60 8.86 7.04
CA LEU A 167 9.87 7.82 6.30
C LEU A 167 10.57 6.44 6.29
N LEU A 168 11.86 6.39 5.93
CA LEU A 168 12.60 5.13 5.85
C LEU A 168 12.72 4.43 7.21
N SER A 169 13.04 5.20 8.26
CA SER A 169 13.16 4.65 9.62
C SER A 169 11.84 4.09 10.11
N ALA A 170 10.74 4.83 9.92
CA ALA A 170 9.41 4.39 10.34
C ALA A 170 8.94 3.14 9.59
N VAL A 171 9.20 3.05 8.27
CA VAL A 171 8.90 1.84 7.48
C VAL A 171 9.73 0.66 7.98
N THR A 172 11.02 0.85 8.23
CA THR A 172 11.91 -0.21 8.73
C THR A 172 11.48 -0.70 10.12
N GLU A 173 11.13 0.22 11.03
CA GLU A 173 10.66 -0.11 12.37
C GLU A 173 9.33 -0.87 12.32
N PHE A 174 8.38 -0.40 11.51
CA PHE A 174 7.09 -1.05 11.32
C PHE A 174 7.25 -2.50 10.83
N LEU A 175 8.12 -2.72 9.85
CA LEU A 175 8.38 -4.04 9.28
C LEU A 175 9.24 -4.94 10.17
N GLY A 176 10.01 -4.38 11.11
CA GLY A 176 10.79 -5.15 12.08
C GLY A 176 10.02 -5.54 13.34
N GLY A 177 8.89 -4.89 13.62
CA GLY A 177 8.05 -5.13 14.79
C GLY A 177 6.78 -5.95 14.52
N SER A 178 6.54 -6.35 13.27
CA SER A 178 5.37 -7.12 12.81
C SER A 178 5.64 -8.62 12.72
#